data_AF-A0A8J7MMU9-F1
#
_entry.id   AF-A0A8J7MMU9-F1
#
_cell.length_a   1.000
_cell.length_b   1.000
_cell.length_c   1.000
_cell.angle_alpha   90.00
_cell.angle_beta   90.00
_cell.angle_gamma   90.00
#
_symmetry.space_group_name_H-M   'P 1'
#
loop_
_entity.id
_entity.type
_entity.pdbx_description
1 polymer ?
#
loop_
_entity_poly.entity_id
_entity_poly.type
_entity_poly.pdbx_seq_one_letter_code
_entity_poly.pdbx_strand_id
1 'polypeptide(L)' 'NIMGRGDKRSKKGKISSGSYGKARLTQRNIAKAKAKAKVEEKTA' A
#
# COMPACT_ATOMS: atom_id res chain seq x y z
N ASN A 1 7.64 5.16 20.56
CA ASN A 1 6.36 5.15 19.83
C ASN A 1 6.26 3.94 18.92
N ILE A 2 5.79 2.80 19.44
CA ILE A 2 5.62 1.58 18.65
C ILE A 2 4.34 1.74 17.82
N MET A 3 4.47 1.88 16.50
CA MET A 3 3.33 1.85 15.56
C MET A 3 2.60 0.51 15.69
N GLY A 4 1.60 0.47 16.58
CA GLY A 4 0.82 -0.71 16.93
C GLY A 4 -0.49 -0.82 16.15
N ARG A 5 -1.36 -1.75 16.58
CA ARG A 5 -2.69 -1.95 16.00
C ARG A 5 -3.61 -0.73 16.11
N GLY A 6 -3.33 0.20 17.04
CA GLY A 6 -4.09 1.45 17.18
C GLY A 6 -3.80 2.50 16.10
N ASP A 7 -2.64 2.44 15.45
CA ASP A 7 -2.31 3.41 14.40
C ASP A 7 -2.94 3.01 13.06
N LYS A 8 -4.06 3.67 12.73
CA LYS A 8 -4.83 3.49 11.49
C LYS A 8 -4.06 3.86 10.21
N ARG A 9 -2.90 4.51 10.31
CA ARG A 9 -2.04 4.81 9.15
C ARG A 9 -1.02 3.71 8.88
N SER A 10 -0.64 2.94 9.90
CA SER A 10 0.26 1.80 9.76
C SER A 10 -0.41 0.61 9.07
N LYS A 11 0.40 -0.30 8.50
CA LYS A 11 -0.09 -1.57 7.94
C LYS A 11 -0.83 -2.39 9.01
N LYS A 12 -0.31 -2.45 10.24
CA LYS A 12 -0.92 -3.19 11.36
C LYS A 12 -2.27 -2.63 11.76
N GLY A 13 -2.43 -1.31 11.88
CA GLY A 13 -3.72 -0.72 12.24
C GLY A 13 -4.74 -0.76 11.10
N LYS A 14 -4.32 -0.71 9.83
CA LYS A 14 -5.20 -0.99 8.69
C LYS A 14 -5.70 -2.44 8.67
N ILE A 15 -4.85 -3.41 9.03
CA ILE A 15 -5.27 -4.81 9.19
C ILE A 15 -6.27 -4.93 10.36
N SER A 16 -5.93 -4.35 11.51
CA SER A 16 -6.76 -4.43 12.72
C SER A 16 -8.13 -3.78 12.55
N SER A 17 -8.24 -2.72 11.75
CA SER A 17 -9.50 -2.02 11.46
C SER A 17 -10.24 -2.56 10.24
N GLY A 18 -9.72 -3.58 9.55
CA GLY A 18 -10.31 -4.13 8.33
C GLY A 18 -10.21 -3.23 7.08
N SER A 19 -9.75 -1.99 7.21
CA SER A 19 -9.66 -1.02 6.11
C SER A 19 -8.48 -1.28 5.16
N TYR A 20 -8.64 -0.98 3.87
CA TYR A 20 -7.56 -0.92 2.89
C TYR A 20 -7.05 0.53 2.72
N GLY A 21 -5.81 0.69 2.24
CA GLY A 21 -5.22 2.01 1.99
C GLY A 21 -3.78 1.90 1.52
N LYS A 22 -3.08 3.03 1.33
CA LYS A 22 -1.69 3.05 0.82
C LYS A 22 -0.72 2.19 1.64
N ALA A 23 -0.90 2.11 2.97
CA ALA A 23 -0.10 1.26 3.85
C ALA A 23 -0.49 -0.23 3.83
N ARG A 24 -1.67 -0.58 3.31
CA ARG A 24 -2.19 -1.95 3.16
C ARG A 24 -2.70 -2.14 1.73
N LEU A 25 -1.77 -2.12 0.79
CA LEU A 25 -2.06 -2.32 -0.63
C LEU A 25 -2.47 -3.76 -0.90
N THR A 26 -3.42 -3.93 -1.80
CA THR A 26 -3.75 -5.23 -2.38
C THR A 26 -2.70 -5.60 -3.44
N GLN A 27 -2.54 -6.89 -3.71
CA GLN A 27 -1.65 -7.37 -4.77
C GLN A 27 -1.98 -6.74 -6.14
N ARG A 28 -3.27 -6.46 -6.41
CA ARG A 28 -3.73 -5.73 -7.60
C ARG A 28 -3.16 -4.32 -7.69
N ASN A 29 -3.09 -3.58 -6.58
CA ASN A 29 -2.54 -2.22 -6.59
C ASN A 29 -1.02 -2.22 -6.77
N ILE A 30 -0.32 -3.21 -6.21
CA ILE A 30 1.12 -3.40 -6.42
C ILE A 30 1.40 -3.70 -7.91
N ALA A 31 0.60 -4.57 -8.53
CA ALA A 31 0.71 -4.87 -9.95
C ALA A 31 0.49 -3.62 -10.82
N LYS A 32 -0.54 -2.81 -10.51
CA LYS A 32 -0.79 -1.53 -11.22
C LYS A 32 0.37 -0.54 -11.06
N ALA A 33 0.94 -0.40 -9.86
CA ALA A 33 2.09 0.48 -9.65
C ALA A 33 3.32 0.02 -10.43
N LYS A 34 3.61 -1.29 -10.46
CA LYS A 34 4.70 -1.86 -11.27
C LYS A 34 4.47 -1.67 -12.77
N ALA A 35 3.24 -1.82 -13.24
CA ALA A 35 2.91 -1.58 -14.64
C ALA A 35 3.11 -0.11 -15.03
N LYS A 36 2.71 0.84 -14.18
CA LYS A 36 2.94 2.27 -14.42
C LYS A 36 4.42 2.62 -14.48
N ALA A 37 5.23 2.10 -13.55
CA ALA A 37 6.68 2.31 -13.54
C ALA A 37 7.36 1.80 -14.82
N LYS A 38 6.96 0.61 -15.31
CA LYS A 38 7.47 0.05 -16.57
C LYS A 38 7.06 0.84 -17.81
N VAL A 39 5.92 1.51 -17.78
CA VAL A 39 5.47 2.36 -18.88
C VAL A 39 6.29 3.65 -18.91
N GLU A 40 6.51 4.27 -17.76
CA GLU A 40 7.30 5.50 -17.65
C GLU A 40 8.76 5.30 -18.09
N GLU A 41 9.40 4.17 -17.73
CA GLU A 41 10.76 3.83 -18.17
C GLU A 41 10.88 3.59 -19.69
N LYS A 42 9.79 3.20 -20.35
CA LYS A 42 9.75 2.97 -21.81
C LYS A 42 9.46 4.23 -22.62
N THR A 43 8.99 5.28 -21.96
CA THR A 43 8.64 6.58 -22.55
C THR A 43 9.60 7.70 -22.16
N ALA A 44 10.67 7.38 -21.43
CA ALA A 44 11.73 8.32 -21.02
C ALA A 44 12.91 8.29 -21.99
#